data_AF-A0A392SG13-F1
#
_entry.id   AF-A0A392SG13-F1
#
_cell.length_a   1.000
_cell.length_b   1.000
_cell.length_c   1.000
_cell.angle_alpha   90.00
_cell.angle_beta   90.00
_cell.angle_gamma   90.00
#
_symmetry.space_group_name_H-M   'P 1'
#
loop_
_entity.id
_entity.type
_entity.pdbx_description
1 polymer ?
#
loop_
_entity_poly.entity_id
_entity_poly.type
_entity_poly.pdbx_seq_one_letter_code
_entity_poly.pdbx_strand_id
1 'polypeptide(L)' 'MRAPNPPGFEKPPHLGTYDGQSDPDEHIDNVNAIFDFRIVSGAIRCKLFPTTLRKGAMAW' A
#
# COMPACT_ATOMS: atom_id res chain seq x y z
N MET A 1 -13.77 16.48 -5.13
CA MET A 1 -14.35 15.28 -5.75
C MET A 1 -13.43 14.10 -5.50
N ARG A 2 -13.95 12.99 -4.98
CA ARG A 2 -13.17 11.75 -4.79
C ARG A 2 -13.25 10.97 -6.11
N ALA A 3 -12.10 10.76 -6.75
CA ALA A 3 -12.07 9.99 -7.99
C ALA A 3 -12.63 8.58 -7.74
N PRO A 4 -13.51 8.07 -8.61
CA PRO A 4 -14.02 6.71 -8.49
C PRO A 4 -12.86 5.70 -8.59
N ASN A 5 -12.89 4.67 -7.76
CA ASN A 5 -11.90 3.60 -7.85
C ASN A 5 -12.11 2.81 -9.15
N PRO A 6 -11.03 2.38 -9.84
CA PRO A 6 -11.15 1.50 -10.98
C PRO A 6 -11.84 0.17 -10.59
N PRO A 7 -12.62 -0.45 -11.51
CA PRO A 7 -13.18 -1.78 -11.30
C PRO A 7 -12.08 -2.79 -10.91
N GLY A 8 -12.30 -3.61 -9.88
CA GLY A 8 -11.30 -4.56 -9.35
C GLY A 8 -10.40 -4.03 -8.24
N PHE A 9 -10.51 -2.73 -7.89
CA PHE A 9 -9.85 -2.11 -6.72
C PHE A 9 -10.85 -1.82 -5.58
N GLU A 10 -11.98 -2.51 -5.56
CA GLU A 10 -13.05 -2.36 -4.55
C GLU A 10 -12.59 -2.83 -3.17
N LYS A 11 -11.74 -3.86 -3.15
CA LYS A 11 -10.99 -4.29 -1.96
C LYS A 11 -9.50 -4.06 -2.20
N PRO A 12 -8.78 -3.41 -1.27
CA PRO A 12 -7.34 -3.35 -1.33
C PRO A 12 -6.78 -4.78 -1.48
N PRO A 13 -5.67 -4.97 -2.23
CA PRO A 13 -4.88 -6.17 -2.09
C PRO A 13 -4.64 -6.44 -0.60
N HIS A 14 -4.55 -7.70 -0.18
CA HIS A 14 -3.96 -8.01 1.11
C HIS A 14 -2.48 -7.60 1.04
N LEU A 15 -2.22 -6.33 1.35
CA LEU A 15 -0.90 -5.77 1.52
C LEU A 15 -0.47 -6.12 2.94
N GLY A 16 0.79 -6.53 3.11
CA GLY A 16 1.37 -6.70 4.43
C GLY A 16 1.19 -5.43 5.26
N THR A 17 1.04 -5.58 6.58
CA THR A 17 0.92 -4.44 7.49
C THR A 17 2.25 -4.11 8.12
N TYR A 18 2.59 -2.83 8.16
CA TYR A 18 3.78 -2.31 8.83
C TYR A 18 3.40 -1.53 10.07
N ASP A 19 3.91 -1.93 11.23
CA ASP A 19 3.61 -1.29 12.50
C ASP A 19 4.76 -0.41 13.04
N GLY A 20 5.86 -0.32 12.29
CA GLY A 20 7.05 0.47 12.64
C GLY A 20 8.13 -0.31 13.39
N GLN A 21 7.97 -1.62 13.60
CA GLN A 21 8.94 -2.42 14.36
C GLN A 21 9.88 -3.28 13.50
N SER A 22 9.46 -3.66 12.30
CA SER A 22 10.30 -4.41 11.35
C SER A 22 11.13 -3.46 10.47
N ASP A 23 12.00 -4.04 9.64
CA ASP A 23 12.78 -3.29 8.66
C ASP A 23 11.85 -2.54 7.68
N PRO A 24 11.92 -1.19 7.58
CA PRO A 24 11.12 -0.42 6.64
C PRO A 24 11.47 -0.71 5.18
N ASP A 25 12.71 -1.05 4.86
CA ASP A 25 13.14 -1.30 3.48
C ASP A 25 12.54 -2.62 2.96
N GLU A 26 12.56 -3.68 3.79
CA GLU A 26 11.89 -4.95 3.50
C GLU A 26 10.38 -4.75 3.28
N HIS A 27 9.73 -3.88 4.07
CA HIS A 27 8.31 -3.56 3.87
C HIS A 27 8.06 -2.86 2.54
N ILE A 28 8.89 -1.88 2.18
CA ILE A 28 8.78 -1.15 0.90
C ILE A 28 8.94 -2.10 -0.28
N ASP A 29 9.94 -2.98 -0.24
CA ASP A 29 10.20 -3.96 -1.30
C ASP A 29 9.01 -4.93 -1.48
N ASN A 30 8.48 -5.44 -0.37
CA ASN A 30 7.31 -6.32 -0.40
C ASN A 30 6.07 -5.63 -0.99
N VAL A 31 5.81 -4.38 -0.62
CA VAL A 31 4.67 -3.60 -1.15
C VAL A 31 4.87 -3.29 -2.64
N ASN A 32 6.08 -2.93 -3.06
CA ASN A 32 6.41 -2.67 -4.46
C ASN A 32 6.24 -3.94 -5.32
N ALA A 33 6.71 -5.09 -4.85
CA ALA A 33 6.54 -6.37 -5.55
C ALA A 33 5.05 -6.70 -5.79
N ILE A 34 4.18 -6.46 -4.78
CA ILE A 34 2.73 -6.66 -4.93
C ILE A 34 2.13 -5.67 -5.93
N PHE A 35 2.57 -4.41 -5.90
CA PHE A 35 2.09 -3.39 -6.83
C PHE A 35 2.54 -3.64 -8.27
N ASP A 36 3.76 -4.12 -8.48
CA ASP A 36 4.28 -4.48 -9.79
C ASP A 36 3.54 -5.71 -10.34
N PHE A 37 3.33 -6.74 -9.52
CA PHE A 37 2.55 -7.93 -9.90
C PHE A 37 1.12 -7.58 -10.33
N ARG A 38 0.50 -6.60 -9.67
CA ARG A 38 -0.87 -6.13 -9.97
C ARG A 38 -0.92 -4.99 -10.99
N ILE A 39 0.22 -4.61 -11.58
CA ILE A 39 0.32 -3.55 -12.59
C ILE A 39 -0.33 -2.25 -12.09
N VAL A 40 -0.09 -1.91 -10.82
CA VAL A 40 -0.66 -0.73 -10.19
C VAL A 40 0.09 0.50 -10.67
N SER A 41 -0.63 1.48 -11.24
CA SER A 41 -0.04 2.74 -11.68
C SER A 41 0.46 3.57 -10.49
N GLY A 42 1.49 4.40 -10.70
CA GLY A 42 2.13 5.18 -9.63
C GLY A 42 1.17 6.01 -8.78
N ALA A 43 0.20 6.68 -9.41
CA ALA A 43 -0.81 7.47 -8.69
C ALA A 43 -1.73 6.61 -7.79
N ILE A 44 -1.97 5.35 -8.15
CA ILE A 44 -2.73 4.40 -7.33
C ILE A 44 -1.85 3.86 -6.19
N ARG A 45 -0.54 3.62 -6.43
CA ARG A 45 0.41 3.19 -5.38
C ARG A 45 0.42 4.15 -4.20
N CYS A 46 0.48 5.47 -4.46
CA CYS A 46 0.44 6.49 -3.40
C CYS A 46 -0.86 6.45 -2.56
N LYS A 47 -1.99 6.05 -3.15
CA LYS A 47 -3.26 5.92 -2.44
C LYS A 47 -3.34 4.61 -1.63
N LEU A 48 -2.68 3.55 -2.09
CA LEU A 48 -2.69 2.24 -1.45
C LEU A 48 -1.64 2.11 -0.34
N PHE A 49 -0.48 2.74 -0.48
CA PHE A 49 0.61 2.62 0.50
C PHE A 49 0.20 2.96 1.94
N PRO A 50 -0.55 4.06 2.22
CA PRO A 50 -1.00 4.35 3.58
C PRO A 50 -1.88 3.27 4.20
N THR A 51 -2.56 2.44 3.38
CA THR A 51 -3.40 1.34 3.86
C THR A 51 -2.58 0.18 4.44
N THR A 52 -1.27 0.18 4.23
CA THR A 52 -0.32 -0.79 4.80
C THR A 52 0.16 -0.39 6.19
N LEU A 53 0.04 0.87 6.58
CA LEU A 53 0.58 1.38 7.84
C LEU A 53 -0.37 1.09 9.01
N ARG A 54 0.20 0.78 10.18
CA ARG A 54 -0.51 0.50 11.43
C ARG A 54 0.23 1.14 12.61
N LYS A 55 -0.47 1.37 13.72
CA LYS A 55 0.09 1.85 15.00
C LYS A 55 1.05 3.05 14.82
N GLY A 56 2.26 2.96 15.36
CA GLY A 56 3.27 4.03 15.33
C GLY A 56 3.66 4.46 13.93
N ALA A 57 3.58 3.56 12.94
CA ALA A 57 3.86 3.90 11.55
C ALA A 57 2.83 4.86 10.91
N MET A 58 1.63 5.01 11.49
CA MET A 58 0.65 5.99 11.02
C MET A 58 0.93 7.42 11.52
N ALA A 59 1.81 7.58 12.51
CA ALA A 59 2.10 8.87 13.15
C ALA A 59 3.35 9.56 12.58
N TRP A 60 3.98 8.95 11.57
CA TRP A 60 5.16 9.48 10.86
C TRP A 60 4.80 10.49 9.79
#